data_AF-A0A942DVM7-F1
#
_entry.id   AF-A0A942DVM7-F1
#
_cell.length_a   1.000
_cell.length_b   1.000
_cell.length_c   1.000
_cell.angle_alpha   90.00
_cell.angle_beta   90.00
_cell.angle_gamma   90.00
#
_symmetry.space_group_name_H-M   'P 1'
#
loop_
_entity.id
_entity.type
_entity.pdbx_description
1 polymer ?
#
loop_
_entity_poly.entity_id
_entity_poly.type
_entity_poly.pdbx_seq_one_letter_code
_entity_poly.pdbx_strand_id
1 'polypeptide(L)'
;MRRKWTFGLVALVAIYLVGGIGGRHNFFPWPQLSALKKQVVGTEAVEASRYIFEDNGRLVADETKTAVDCPKQTKRTAVLLVLGQSNASNHTGQRNRSAYGARVINFFAKRCFIAASPLLGSTDARGEYWTQLGNLLIASGEIDNVIIISQAFSGSEIARWSRGGDLNGLLVETARQLQDVGYRVTDVLWVQGESDYVKGTSTEAYQEGFRSMADTLRQQGIDAPIYVSVATKCLEPSNGGFKTHVPDNAIVRAQQALSRSGDGFRQGVNTDALLDDVDRYDDCHIGGTGAEKASRAWADLLLTDRRIASSTTPTTTAPNDSPL
;
A
#
# COMPACT_ATOMS: atom_id res chain seq x y z
N MET A 1 -31.69 57.50 -6.44
CA MET A 1 -31.14 56.31 -7.13
C MET A 1 -30.42 55.34 -6.20
N ARG A 2 -29.42 55.74 -5.41
CA ARG A 2 -28.61 54.85 -4.53
C ARG A 2 -29.41 53.81 -3.70
N ARG A 3 -30.55 54.20 -3.11
CA ARG A 3 -31.39 53.31 -2.29
C ARG A 3 -32.00 52.14 -3.08
N LYS A 4 -32.32 52.31 -4.37
CA LYS A 4 -32.86 51.22 -5.22
C LYS A 4 -31.77 50.19 -5.59
N TRP A 5 -30.52 50.64 -5.74
CA TRP A 5 -29.37 49.78 -6.03
C TRP A 5 -28.97 48.92 -4.82
N THR A 6 -29.05 49.47 -3.60
CA THR A 6 -28.82 48.69 -2.38
C THR A 6 -29.89 47.61 -2.16
N PHE A 7 -31.17 47.91 -2.41
CA PHE A 7 -32.22 46.88 -2.35
C PHE A 7 -32.03 45.78 -3.39
N GLY A 8 -31.63 46.12 -4.62
CA GLY A 8 -31.33 45.14 -5.66
C GLY A 8 -30.14 44.23 -5.33
N LEU A 9 -29.06 44.80 -4.77
CA LEU A 9 -27.88 44.04 -4.36
C LEU A 9 -28.19 43.08 -3.21
N VAL A 10 -28.94 43.53 -2.20
CA VAL A 10 -29.35 42.68 -1.06
C VAL A 10 -30.25 41.53 -1.53
N ALA A 11 -31.16 41.78 -2.46
CA ALA A 11 -32.00 40.73 -3.03
C ALA A 11 -31.18 39.67 -3.79
N LEU A 12 -30.18 40.09 -4.57
CA LEU A 12 -29.29 39.15 -5.28
C LEU A 12 -28.47 38.29 -4.33
N VAL A 13 -27.91 38.88 -3.27
CA VAL A 13 -27.14 38.13 -2.26
C VAL A 13 -28.06 37.16 -1.51
N ALA A 14 -29.27 37.58 -1.13
CA ALA A 14 -30.24 36.70 -0.48
C ALA A 14 -30.64 35.53 -1.39
N ILE A 15 -30.88 35.76 -2.68
CA ILE A 15 -31.18 34.70 -3.66
C ILE A 15 -30.00 33.74 -3.81
N TYR A 16 -28.77 34.26 -3.88
CA TYR A 16 -27.56 33.43 -3.97
C TYR A 16 -27.36 32.57 -2.73
N LEU A 17 -27.53 33.14 -1.53
CA LEU A 17 -27.42 32.41 -0.26
C LEU A 17 -28.53 31.38 -0.10
N VAL A 18 -29.78 31.73 -0.41
CA VAL A 18 -30.92 30.79 -0.38
C VAL A 18 -30.74 29.68 -1.41
N GLY A 19 -30.21 29.99 -2.60
CA GLY A 19 -29.86 29.00 -3.62
C GLY A 19 -28.74 28.06 -3.16
N GLY A 20 -27.67 28.60 -2.56
CA GLY A 20 -26.56 27.81 -2.04
C GLY A 20 -26.95 26.91 -0.86
N ILE A 21 -27.73 27.44 0.09
CA ILE A 21 -28.27 26.70 1.23
C ILE A 21 -29.29 25.66 0.75
N GLY A 22 -30.19 26.04 -0.15
CA GLY A 22 -31.18 25.15 -0.76
C GLY A 22 -30.55 23.99 -1.52
N GLY A 23 -29.44 24.24 -2.24
CA GLY A 23 -28.65 23.21 -2.90
C GLY A 23 -27.96 22.25 -1.93
N ARG A 24 -27.42 22.77 -0.81
CA ARG A 24 -26.75 21.96 0.22
C ARG A 24 -27.72 21.10 1.04
N HIS A 25 -28.93 21.59 1.27
CA HIS A 25 -29.93 20.93 2.13
C HIS A 25 -31.12 20.33 1.38
N ASN A 26 -31.10 20.35 0.04
CA ASN A 26 -32.16 19.79 -0.81
C ASN A 26 -33.55 20.40 -0.57
N PHE A 27 -33.62 21.68 -0.16
CA PHE A 27 -34.90 22.34 0.05
C PHE A 27 -35.60 22.68 -1.26
N PHE A 28 -36.93 22.75 -1.20
CA PHE A 28 -37.74 23.24 -2.32
C PHE A 28 -37.23 24.61 -2.82
N PRO A 29 -37.08 24.84 -4.14
CA PRO A 29 -37.40 23.95 -5.27
C PRO A 29 -36.20 23.20 -5.87
N TRP A 30 -35.07 23.06 -5.14
CA TRP A 30 -33.83 22.48 -5.69
C TRP A 30 -33.98 21.04 -6.23
N PRO A 31 -34.72 20.14 -5.57
CA PRO A 31 -34.99 18.81 -6.14
C PRO A 31 -35.69 18.86 -7.50
N GLN A 32 -36.67 19.76 -7.67
CA GLN A 32 -37.39 19.94 -8.94
C GLN A 32 -36.49 20.53 -10.03
N LEU A 33 -35.70 21.54 -9.68
CA LEU A 33 -34.77 22.19 -10.62
C LEU A 33 -33.64 21.26 -11.05
N SER A 34 -33.10 20.45 -10.13
CA SER A 34 -32.06 19.46 -10.45
C SER A 34 -32.59 18.30 -11.30
N ALA A 35 -33.81 17.83 -11.04
CA ALA A 35 -34.48 16.83 -11.88
C ALA A 35 -34.74 17.38 -13.30
N LEU A 36 -35.22 18.62 -13.40
CA LEU A 36 -35.42 19.29 -14.68
C LEU A 36 -34.09 19.52 -15.42
N LYS A 37 -33.02 19.92 -14.72
CA LYS A 37 -31.67 20.04 -15.31
C LYS A 37 -31.21 18.71 -15.89
N LYS A 38 -31.38 17.60 -15.18
CA LYS A 38 -31.04 16.25 -15.68
C LYS A 38 -31.83 15.87 -16.93
N GLN A 39 -33.09 16.29 -17.03
CA GLN A 39 -33.95 16.02 -18.19
C GLN A 39 -33.62 16.92 -19.40
N VAL A 40 -33.27 18.19 -19.18
CA VAL A 40 -33.07 19.19 -20.24
C VAL A 40 -31.62 19.23 -20.75
N VAL A 41 -30.65 19.09 -19.85
CA VAL A 41 -29.21 19.22 -20.16
C VAL A 41 -28.54 17.84 -20.31
N GLY A 42 -29.22 16.76 -19.91
CA GLY A 42 -28.60 15.46 -19.70
C GLY A 42 -27.70 15.47 -18.47
N THR A 43 -27.32 14.28 -18.00
CA THR A 43 -26.15 14.17 -17.13
C THR A 43 -24.92 14.43 -17.99
N GLU A 44 -24.10 15.42 -17.64
CA GLU A 44 -22.74 15.49 -18.18
C GLU A 44 -22.12 14.10 -18.04
N ALA A 45 -21.68 13.53 -19.16
CA ALA A 45 -20.95 12.28 -19.14
C ALA A 45 -19.74 12.51 -18.24
N VAL A 46 -19.69 11.83 -17.10
CA VAL A 46 -18.50 11.82 -16.24
C VAL A 46 -17.38 11.32 -17.14
N GLU A 47 -16.40 12.17 -17.43
CA GLU A 47 -15.23 11.76 -18.22
C GLU A 47 -14.64 10.51 -17.57
N ALA A 48 -14.42 9.47 -18.38
CA ALA A 48 -13.89 8.22 -17.87
C ALA A 48 -12.56 8.50 -17.16
N SER A 49 -12.45 8.06 -15.90
CA SER A 49 -11.21 8.17 -15.15
C SER A 49 -10.12 7.36 -15.85
N ARG A 50 -8.88 7.88 -15.90
CA ARG A 50 -7.70 7.15 -16.41
C ARG A 50 -7.35 5.90 -15.60
N TYR A 51 -7.97 5.73 -14.43
CA TYR A 51 -7.80 4.58 -13.54
C TYR A 51 -9.02 3.67 -13.63
N ILE A 52 -8.78 2.37 -13.73
CA ILE A 52 -9.82 1.35 -13.64
C ILE A 52 -9.64 0.60 -12.32
N PHE A 53 -10.69 0.58 -11.53
CA PHE A 53 -10.77 -0.14 -10.26
C PHE A 53 -11.76 -1.30 -10.38
N GLU A 54 -11.45 -2.42 -9.73
CA GLU A 54 -12.44 -3.47 -9.43
C GLU A 54 -13.39 -3.02 -8.30
N ASP A 55 -14.51 -3.74 -8.13
CA ASP A 55 -15.51 -3.46 -7.09
C ASP A 55 -14.93 -3.50 -5.66
N ASN A 56 -13.87 -4.28 -5.45
CA ASN A 56 -13.12 -4.35 -4.19
C ASN A 56 -12.15 -3.15 -3.97
N GLY A 57 -12.14 -2.19 -4.89
CA GLY A 57 -11.28 -1.00 -4.87
C GLY A 57 -9.85 -1.23 -5.37
N ARG A 58 -9.51 -2.42 -5.89
CA ARG A 58 -8.18 -2.74 -6.43
C ARG A 58 -7.95 -1.99 -7.74
N LEU A 59 -6.86 -1.22 -7.82
CA LEU A 59 -6.44 -0.58 -9.06
C LEU A 59 -5.89 -1.62 -10.02
N VAL A 60 -6.55 -1.82 -11.17
CA VAL A 60 -6.18 -2.86 -12.16
C VAL A 60 -5.67 -2.30 -13.48
N ALA A 61 -5.98 -1.04 -13.78
CA ALA A 61 -5.40 -0.36 -14.94
C ALA A 61 -5.17 1.13 -14.69
N ASP A 62 -4.12 1.64 -15.32
CA ASP A 62 -3.80 3.05 -15.45
C ASP A 62 -3.22 3.25 -16.86
N GLU A 63 -3.85 4.10 -17.66
CA GLU A 63 -3.47 4.36 -19.06
C GLU A 63 -2.05 4.90 -19.23
N THR A 64 -1.46 5.47 -18.17
CA THR A 64 -0.10 6.03 -18.18
C THR A 64 1.00 5.01 -17.89
N LYS A 65 0.64 3.73 -17.66
CA LYS A 65 1.59 2.67 -17.34
C LYS A 65 2.44 2.30 -18.55
N THR A 66 3.75 2.33 -18.37
CA THR A 66 4.71 1.87 -19.39
C THR A 66 4.96 0.38 -19.23
N ALA A 67 4.35 -0.44 -20.09
CA ALA A 67 4.60 -1.88 -20.13
C ALA A 67 6.01 -2.20 -20.63
N VAL A 68 6.63 -3.22 -20.04
CA VAL A 68 7.96 -3.74 -20.41
C VAL A 68 7.95 -5.27 -20.31
N ASP A 69 8.91 -5.92 -20.95
CA ASP A 69 9.12 -7.35 -20.75
C ASP A 69 9.50 -7.61 -19.28
N CYS A 70 8.95 -8.68 -18.73
CA CYS A 70 9.31 -9.11 -17.38
C CYS A 70 10.77 -9.60 -17.37
N PRO A 71 11.69 -8.95 -16.64
CA PRO A 71 13.08 -9.35 -16.64
C PRO A 71 13.25 -10.71 -15.96
N LYS A 72 14.20 -11.50 -16.45
CA LYS A 72 14.56 -12.77 -15.82
C LYS A 72 15.07 -12.53 -14.40
N GLN A 73 14.55 -13.29 -13.43
CA GLN A 73 15.05 -13.23 -12.07
C GLN A 73 16.47 -13.80 -11.98
N THR A 74 17.37 -13.07 -11.33
CA THR A 74 18.72 -13.51 -10.98
C THR A 74 18.89 -13.55 -9.46
N LYS A 75 20.07 -13.98 -8.99
CA LYS A 75 20.41 -13.90 -7.55
C LYS A 75 20.43 -12.46 -7.00
N ARG A 76 20.53 -11.46 -7.89
CA ARG A 76 20.55 -10.02 -7.58
C ARG A 76 19.22 -9.34 -7.93
N THR A 77 18.15 -10.11 -8.17
CA THR A 77 16.80 -9.57 -8.29
C THR A 77 16.10 -9.65 -6.94
N ALA A 78 15.58 -8.52 -6.46
CA ALA A 78 14.63 -8.49 -5.35
C ALA A 78 13.20 -8.65 -5.91
N VAL A 79 12.43 -9.58 -5.38
CA VAL A 79 11.02 -9.80 -5.73
C VAL A 79 10.19 -9.59 -4.47
N LEU A 80 9.64 -8.40 -4.34
CA LEU A 80 8.99 -7.91 -3.13
C LEU A 80 7.48 -8.11 -3.23
N LEU A 81 6.92 -8.97 -2.36
CA LEU A 81 5.48 -9.08 -2.19
C LEU A 81 5.05 -8.13 -1.07
N VAL A 82 4.39 -7.04 -1.44
CA VAL A 82 3.91 -6.03 -0.50
C VAL A 82 2.46 -6.31 -0.15
N LEU A 83 2.19 -6.53 1.13
CA LEU A 83 0.88 -6.83 1.69
C LEU A 83 0.52 -5.86 2.82
N GLY A 84 -0.76 -5.65 3.04
CA GLY A 84 -1.27 -4.91 4.18
C GLY A 84 -2.38 -3.93 3.83
N GLN A 85 -2.47 -2.80 4.52
CA GLN A 85 -3.57 -1.86 4.39
C GLN A 85 -3.20 -0.53 3.71
N SER A 86 -3.89 0.58 4.03
CA SER A 86 -3.73 1.87 3.36
C SER A 86 -2.27 2.34 3.29
N ASN A 87 -1.52 2.27 4.39
CA ASN A 87 -0.10 2.62 4.48
C ASN A 87 0.86 1.65 3.75
N ALA A 88 0.36 0.51 3.26
CA ALA A 88 1.07 -0.38 2.33
C ALA A 88 0.63 -0.20 0.87
N SER A 89 -0.50 0.48 0.65
CA SER A 89 -1.13 0.68 -0.66
C SER A 89 -0.82 2.06 -1.25
N ASN A 90 -1.57 2.50 -2.27
CA ASN A 90 -1.36 3.78 -2.93
C ASN A 90 -1.94 4.98 -2.17
N HIS A 91 -1.97 4.99 -0.84
CA HIS A 91 -2.51 6.10 -0.04
C HIS A 91 -1.43 7.09 0.43
N THR A 92 -0.15 6.88 0.13
CA THR A 92 0.91 7.82 0.50
C THR A 92 0.71 9.15 -0.23
N GLY A 93 0.98 10.28 0.44
CA GLY A 93 0.73 11.61 -0.12
C GLY A 93 1.60 11.93 -1.34
N GLN A 94 2.82 11.40 -1.40
CA GLN A 94 3.79 11.68 -2.46
C GLN A 94 3.88 10.54 -3.48
N ARG A 95 3.78 10.87 -4.77
CA ARG A 95 4.02 9.93 -5.88
C ARG A 95 5.50 9.78 -6.18
N ASN A 96 5.88 8.56 -6.56
CA ASN A 96 7.23 8.17 -6.90
C ASN A 96 7.29 7.56 -8.31
N ARG A 97 8.48 7.59 -8.93
CA ARG A 97 8.78 6.94 -10.20
C ARG A 97 10.14 6.27 -10.11
N SER A 98 10.34 5.22 -10.90
CA SER A 98 11.64 4.59 -11.06
C SER A 98 12.65 5.58 -11.62
N ALA A 99 13.74 5.81 -10.88
CA ALA A 99 14.91 6.57 -11.35
C ALA A 99 15.80 5.71 -12.27
N TYR A 100 15.54 4.40 -12.33
CA TYR A 100 16.34 3.42 -13.06
C TYR A 100 15.53 2.70 -14.16
N GLY A 101 14.45 3.32 -14.64
CA GLY A 101 13.59 2.78 -15.69
C GLY A 101 13.11 1.36 -15.39
N ALA A 102 13.27 0.45 -16.36
CA ALA A 102 12.84 -0.94 -16.29
C ALA A 102 13.60 -1.82 -15.27
N ARG A 103 14.41 -1.23 -14.37
CA ARG A 103 15.04 -1.96 -13.25
C ARG A 103 14.23 -1.91 -11.96
N VAL A 104 13.23 -1.02 -11.86
CA VAL A 104 12.24 -1.03 -10.78
C VAL A 104 10.87 -1.19 -11.43
N ILE A 105 10.22 -2.31 -11.14
CA ILE A 105 9.07 -2.80 -11.89
C ILE A 105 7.90 -3.02 -10.96
N ASN A 106 6.71 -2.68 -11.44
CA ASN A 106 5.45 -3.13 -10.88
C ASN A 106 4.98 -4.35 -11.66
N PHE A 107 4.88 -5.50 -10.99
CA PHE A 107 4.29 -6.70 -11.57
C PHE A 107 2.82 -6.79 -11.18
N PHE A 108 1.95 -6.99 -12.18
CA PHE A 108 0.52 -7.16 -11.98
C PHE A 108 -0.08 -7.99 -13.11
N ALA A 109 -0.93 -8.97 -12.78
CA ALA A 109 -1.65 -9.81 -13.75
C ALA A 109 -0.72 -10.43 -14.83
N LYS A 110 0.42 -11.00 -14.40
CA LYS A 110 1.46 -11.59 -15.27
C LYS A 110 2.14 -10.62 -16.24
N ARG A 111 1.99 -9.31 -16.04
CA ARG A 111 2.61 -8.25 -16.84
C ARG A 111 3.52 -7.39 -15.99
N CYS A 112 4.54 -6.82 -16.62
CA CYS A 112 5.50 -5.93 -15.97
C CYS A 112 5.36 -4.51 -16.51
N PHE A 113 5.43 -3.55 -15.60
CA PHE A 113 5.37 -2.13 -15.90
C PHE A 113 6.51 -1.41 -15.20
N ILE A 114 7.08 -0.38 -15.80
CA ILE A 114 8.02 0.50 -15.07
C ILE A 114 7.30 1.06 -13.85
N ALA A 115 7.90 0.91 -12.67
CA ALA A 115 7.31 1.35 -11.42
C ALA A 115 7.12 2.87 -11.43
N ALA A 116 5.87 3.29 -11.28
CA ALA A 116 5.44 4.67 -11.16
C ALA A 116 4.11 4.66 -10.40
N SER A 117 4.00 5.49 -9.37
CA SER A 117 2.77 5.56 -8.57
C SER A 117 1.60 6.10 -9.40
N PRO A 118 0.37 5.63 -9.15
CA PRO A 118 0.02 4.54 -8.23
C PRO A 118 0.39 3.16 -8.79
N LEU A 119 0.84 2.23 -7.96
CA LEU A 119 1.13 0.85 -8.38
C LEU A 119 -0.18 0.07 -8.62
N LEU A 120 -0.22 -0.71 -9.69
CA LEU A 120 -1.32 -1.65 -9.94
C LEU A 120 -1.30 -2.76 -8.90
N GLY A 121 -2.49 -3.25 -8.55
CA GLY A 121 -2.71 -4.38 -7.65
C GLY A 121 -3.15 -4.02 -6.23
N SER A 122 -3.10 -2.74 -5.87
CA SER A 122 -3.49 -2.20 -4.56
C SER A 122 -4.60 -1.16 -4.66
N THR A 123 -5.20 -0.80 -3.53
CA THR A 123 -6.24 0.24 -3.48
C THR A 123 -5.69 1.67 -3.62
N ASP A 124 -6.56 2.58 -4.07
CA ASP A 124 -6.33 4.02 -4.30
C ASP A 124 -5.37 4.34 -5.47
N ALA A 125 -5.25 5.64 -5.79
CA ALA A 125 -4.49 6.15 -6.92
C ALA A 125 -3.53 7.29 -6.56
N ARG A 126 -3.23 7.57 -5.28
CA ARG A 126 -2.22 8.55 -4.87
C ARG A 126 -0.80 7.99 -5.05
N GLY A 127 0.03 8.05 -4.01
CA GLY A 127 1.43 7.64 -4.02
C GLY A 127 1.68 6.40 -3.18
N GLU A 128 2.89 5.86 -3.30
CA GLU A 128 3.42 4.80 -2.43
C GLU A 128 4.94 4.95 -2.34
N TYR A 129 5.56 4.40 -1.30
CA TYR A 129 7.01 4.51 -1.05
C TYR A 129 7.83 3.28 -1.46
N TRP A 130 7.20 2.24 -2.00
CA TRP A 130 7.84 1.02 -2.50
C TRP A 130 8.64 1.27 -3.78
N THR A 131 8.18 2.16 -4.66
CA THR A 131 8.97 2.60 -5.82
C THR A 131 10.25 3.30 -5.36
N GLN A 132 10.17 4.11 -4.30
CA GLN A 132 11.34 4.76 -3.72
C GLN A 132 12.26 3.75 -3.03
N LEU A 133 11.71 2.76 -2.32
CA LEU A 133 12.48 1.61 -1.82
C LEU A 133 13.23 0.93 -2.99
N GLY A 134 12.55 0.65 -4.09
CA GLY A 134 13.16 0.06 -5.27
C GLY A 134 14.32 0.88 -5.83
N ASN A 135 14.16 2.21 -5.90
CA ASN A 135 15.25 3.11 -6.29
C ASN A 135 16.46 2.99 -5.35
N LEU A 136 16.23 2.99 -4.03
CA LEU A 136 17.30 2.87 -3.03
C LEU A 136 18.03 1.53 -3.11
N LEU A 137 17.30 0.43 -3.31
CA LEU A 137 17.88 -0.90 -3.48
C LEU A 137 18.77 -0.98 -4.73
N ILE A 138 18.35 -0.41 -5.87
CA ILE A 138 19.19 -0.34 -7.07
C ILE A 138 20.41 0.55 -6.83
N ALA A 139 20.22 1.72 -6.22
CA ALA A 139 21.28 2.70 -5.94
C ALA A 139 22.40 2.13 -5.05
N SER A 140 22.08 1.17 -4.17
CA SER A 140 23.07 0.48 -3.33
C SER A 140 24.15 -0.27 -4.11
N GLY A 141 23.89 -0.63 -5.37
CA GLY A 141 24.75 -1.49 -6.15
C GLY A 141 24.71 -2.98 -5.77
N GLU A 142 23.83 -3.40 -4.86
CA GLU A 142 23.69 -4.82 -4.46
C GLU A 142 22.54 -5.57 -5.15
N ILE A 143 21.57 -4.82 -5.68
CA ILE A 143 20.40 -5.31 -6.38
C ILE A 143 20.39 -4.76 -7.81
N ASP A 144 20.16 -5.64 -8.78
CA ASP A 144 20.15 -5.28 -10.20
C ASP A 144 18.75 -4.96 -10.70
N ASN A 145 17.74 -5.65 -10.19
CA ASN A 145 16.34 -5.46 -10.54
C ASN A 145 15.46 -5.61 -9.29
N VAL A 146 14.41 -4.79 -9.20
CA VAL A 146 13.39 -4.87 -8.16
C VAL A 146 12.04 -5.09 -8.83
N ILE A 147 11.37 -6.18 -8.49
CA ILE A 147 10.00 -6.50 -8.92
C ILE A 147 9.09 -6.29 -7.71
N ILE A 148 8.16 -5.35 -7.81
CA ILE A 148 7.22 -4.99 -6.76
C ILE A 148 5.85 -5.56 -7.13
N ILE A 149 5.37 -6.48 -6.31
CA ILE A 149 4.02 -6.99 -6.35
C ILE A 149 3.25 -6.25 -5.25
N SER A 150 2.50 -5.23 -5.64
CA SER A 150 1.70 -4.44 -4.70
C SER A 150 0.33 -5.08 -4.55
N GLN A 151 0.01 -5.54 -3.35
CA GLN A 151 -1.29 -6.14 -3.02
C GLN A 151 -1.69 -5.74 -1.61
N ALA A 152 -2.16 -4.51 -1.47
CA ALA A 152 -2.58 -3.93 -0.20
C ALA A 152 -3.94 -3.23 -0.35
N PHE A 153 -4.78 -3.38 0.68
CA PHE A 153 -6.19 -2.97 0.66
C PHE A 153 -6.54 -2.08 1.84
N SER A 154 -6.97 -0.86 1.55
CA SER A 154 -7.37 0.11 2.56
C SER A 154 -8.41 -0.45 3.54
N GLY A 155 -8.23 -0.16 4.83
CA GLY A 155 -9.14 -0.59 5.90
C GLY A 155 -9.20 -2.11 6.14
N SER A 156 -8.32 -2.90 5.54
CA SER A 156 -8.32 -4.35 5.75
C SER A 156 -7.77 -4.71 7.14
N GLU A 157 -8.57 -5.42 7.92
CA GLU A 157 -8.13 -6.09 9.15
C GLU A 157 -7.55 -7.49 8.84
N ILE A 158 -6.83 -8.08 9.78
CA ILE A 158 -6.16 -9.38 9.61
C ILE A 158 -7.12 -10.52 9.25
N ALA A 159 -8.37 -10.46 9.70
CA ALA A 159 -9.40 -11.47 9.39
C ALA A 159 -9.69 -11.57 7.88
N ARG A 160 -9.58 -10.46 7.14
CA ARG A 160 -9.78 -10.45 5.67
C ARG A 160 -8.65 -11.16 4.91
N TRP A 161 -7.47 -11.20 5.50
CA TRP A 161 -6.28 -11.85 4.93
C TRP A 161 -6.12 -13.31 5.36
N SER A 162 -6.73 -13.69 6.48
CA SER A 162 -6.75 -15.06 7.01
C SER A 162 -7.57 -15.99 6.12
N ARG A 163 -7.40 -17.31 6.25
CA ARG A 163 -8.21 -18.28 5.47
C ARG A 163 -9.70 -18.03 5.69
N GLY A 164 -10.47 -18.02 4.61
CA GLY A 164 -11.90 -17.69 4.63
C GLY A 164 -12.20 -16.18 4.54
N GLY A 165 -11.19 -15.31 4.70
CA GLY A 165 -11.29 -13.89 4.41
C GLY A 165 -11.33 -13.62 2.90
N ASP A 166 -11.92 -12.50 2.51
CA ASP A 166 -12.17 -12.11 1.12
C ASP A 166 -10.90 -11.74 0.34
N LEU A 167 -9.81 -11.37 1.03
CA LEU A 167 -8.53 -11.04 0.39
C LEU A 167 -7.58 -12.25 0.30
N ASN A 168 -7.84 -13.32 1.06
CA ASN A 168 -6.97 -14.51 1.10
C ASN A 168 -6.87 -15.21 -0.26
N GLY A 169 -7.99 -15.29 -1.00
CA GLY A 169 -8.01 -15.87 -2.35
C GLY A 169 -7.07 -15.15 -3.32
N LEU A 170 -6.88 -13.84 -3.16
CA LEU A 170 -5.96 -13.06 -3.96
C LEU A 170 -4.49 -13.43 -3.68
N LEU A 171 -4.15 -13.92 -2.48
CA LEU A 171 -2.78 -14.40 -2.18
C LEU A 171 -2.46 -15.65 -3.00
N VAL A 172 -3.43 -16.57 -3.07
CA VAL A 172 -3.33 -17.79 -3.88
C VAL A 172 -3.21 -17.46 -5.35
N GLU A 173 -4.05 -16.54 -5.84
CA GLU A 173 -4.00 -16.10 -7.23
C GLU A 173 -2.65 -15.49 -7.59
N THR A 174 -2.17 -14.52 -6.79
CA THR A 174 -0.88 -13.86 -7.01
C THR A 174 0.28 -14.85 -6.98
N ALA A 175 0.29 -15.80 -6.02
CA ALA A 175 1.33 -16.82 -5.96
C ALA A 175 1.35 -17.68 -7.25
N ARG A 176 0.18 -18.10 -7.74
CA ARG A 176 0.07 -18.83 -9.01
C ARG A 176 0.56 -18.01 -10.20
N GLN A 177 0.20 -16.72 -10.28
CA GLN A 177 0.66 -15.84 -11.35
C GLN A 177 2.18 -15.67 -11.34
N LEU A 178 2.81 -15.62 -10.17
CA LEU A 178 4.27 -15.54 -10.03
C LEU A 178 4.95 -16.84 -10.46
N GLN A 179 4.40 -18.00 -10.08
CA GLN A 179 4.88 -19.31 -10.52
C GLN A 179 4.78 -19.46 -12.05
N ASP A 180 3.65 -19.06 -12.65
CA ASP A 180 3.41 -19.10 -14.10
C ASP A 180 4.51 -18.37 -14.90
N VAL A 181 5.06 -17.28 -14.35
CA VAL A 181 6.13 -16.48 -14.99
C VAL A 181 7.54 -16.79 -14.46
N GLY A 182 7.67 -17.75 -13.54
CA GLY A 182 8.95 -18.18 -12.97
C GLY A 182 9.56 -17.23 -11.94
N TYR A 183 8.76 -16.34 -11.33
CA TYR A 183 9.22 -15.51 -10.22
C TYR A 183 9.09 -16.23 -8.88
N ARG A 184 10.13 -16.11 -8.07
CA ARG A 184 10.17 -16.50 -6.66
C ARG A 184 10.27 -15.25 -5.81
N VAL A 185 9.32 -15.05 -4.91
CA VAL A 185 9.35 -13.96 -3.92
C VAL A 185 10.62 -14.08 -3.09
N THR A 186 11.33 -12.97 -2.90
CA THR A 186 12.50 -12.91 -2.03
C THR A 186 12.14 -12.42 -0.64
N ASP A 187 11.17 -11.49 -0.55
CA ASP A 187 10.78 -10.84 0.70
C ASP A 187 9.28 -10.53 0.66
N VAL A 188 8.57 -10.86 1.75
CA VAL A 188 7.19 -10.41 1.97
C VAL A 188 7.20 -9.27 2.96
N LEU A 189 6.64 -8.12 2.58
CA LEU A 189 6.59 -6.91 3.42
C LEU A 189 5.15 -6.72 3.91
N TRP A 190 4.92 -6.88 5.21
CA TRP A 190 3.59 -6.77 5.82
C TRP A 190 3.47 -5.46 6.61
N VAL A 191 2.63 -4.53 6.12
CA VAL A 191 2.35 -3.25 6.78
C VAL A 191 0.85 -3.10 7.02
N GLN A 192 0.42 -3.55 8.20
CA GLN A 192 -0.98 -3.51 8.61
C GLN A 192 -1.09 -3.62 10.13
N GLY A 193 -2.12 -3.00 10.69
CA GLY A 193 -2.50 -3.16 12.08
C GLY A 193 -3.41 -2.06 12.61
N GLU A 194 -3.50 -0.92 11.91
CA GLU A 194 -4.29 0.23 12.33
C GLU A 194 -5.78 -0.12 12.43
N SER A 195 -6.33 -0.88 11.47
CA SER A 195 -7.74 -1.29 11.52
C SER A 195 -8.05 -2.26 12.65
N ASP A 196 -7.16 -3.23 12.92
CA ASP A 196 -7.32 -4.18 14.02
C ASP A 196 -7.20 -3.50 15.39
N TYR A 197 -6.32 -2.51 15.49
CA TYR A 197 -6.18 -1.72 16.72
C TYR A 197 -7.48 -0.99 17.04
N VAL A 198 -8.10 -0.37 16.04
CA VAL A 198 -9.38 0.36 16.20
C VAL A 198 -10.54 -0.56 16.51
N LYS A 199 -10.56 -1.76 15.91
CA LYS A 199 -11.60 -2.77 16.15
C LYS A 199 -11.43 -3.57 17.44
N GLY A 200 -10.31 -3.38 18.15
CA GLY A 200 -10.06 -4.05 19.42
C GLY A 200 -9.73 -5.54 19.28
N THR A 201 -9.14 -5.95 18.15
CA THR A 201 -8.66 -7.33 17.96
C THR A 201 -7.65 -7.67 19.07
N SER A 202 -7.80 -8.84 19.69
CA SER A 202 -6.87 -9.28 20.74
C SER A 202 -5.51 -9.65 20.16
N THR A 203 -4.50 -9.69 21.03
CA THR A 203 -3.14 -10.12 20.67
C THR A 203 -3.18 -11.51 20.02
N GLU A 204 -3.91 -12.43 20.63
CA GLU A 204 -4.01 -13.84 20.23
C GLU A 204 -4.73 -13.96 18.88
N ALA A 205 -5.87 -13.30 18.71
CA ALA A 205 -6.64 -13.33 17.47
C ALA A 205 -5.84 -12.74 16.29
N TYR A 206 -5.08 -11.66 16.53
CA TYR A 206 -4.20 -11.10 15.50
C TYR A 206 -3.09 -12.07 15.10
N GLN A 207 -2.44 -12.70 16.08
CA GLN A 207 -1.39 -13.68 15.82
C GLN A 207 -1.89 -14.92 15.07
N GLU A 208 -3.07 -15.43 15.44
CA GLU A 208 -3.70 -16.56 14.77
C GLU A 208 -4.06 -16.22 13.31
N GLY A 209 -4.68 -15.06 13.09
CA GLY A 209 -5.00 -14.59 11.75
C GLY A 209 -3.77 -14.39 10.88
N PHE A 210 -2.72 -13.78 11.45
CA PHE A 210 -1.44 -13.61 10.76
C PHE A 210 -0.80 -14.95 10.37
N ARG A 211 -0.73 -15.92 11.29
CA ARG A 211 -0.22 -17.25 10.98
C ARG A 211 -1.07 -17.96 9.93
N SER A 212 -2.40 -17.82 9.98
CA SER A 212 -3.29 -18.37 8.95
C SER A 212 -3.01 -17.78 7.56
N MET A 213 -2.74 -16.47 7.48
CA MET A 213 -2.33 -15.81 6.24
C MET A 213 -0.96 -16.31 5.76
N ALA A 214 0.03 -16.36 6.67
CA ALA A 214 1.37 -16.83 6.37
C ALA A 214 1.36 -18.28 5.87
N ASP A 215 0.60 -19.18 6.53
CA ASP A 215 0.43 -20.56 6.08
C ASP A 215 -0.13 -20.64 4.67
N THR A 216 -1.05 -19.74 4.30
CA THR A 216 -1.59 -19.69 2.93
C THR A 216 -0.47 -19.41 1.93
N LEU A 217 0.40 -18.43 2.21
CA LEU A 217 1.56 -18.12 1.37
C LEU A 217 2.51 -19.33 1.28
N ARG A 218 2.82 -19.97 2.40
CA ARG A 218 3.72 -21.14 2.46
C ARG A 218 3.16 -22.33 1.66
N GLN A 219 1.86 -22.60 1.77
CA GLN A 219 1.19 -23.64 0.99
C GLN A 219 1.25 -23.38 -0.53
N GLN A 220 1.41 -22.13 -0.94
CA GLN A 220 1.62 -21.74 -2.34
C GLN A 220 3.11 -21.60 -2.71
N GLY A 221 4.02 -22.16 -1.90
CA GLY A 221 5.45 -22.19 -2.17
C GLY A 221 6.16 -20.83 -2.02
N ILE A 222 5.53 -19.85 -1.37
CA ILE A 222 6.19 -18.60 -0.98
C ILE A 222 6.81 -18.84 0.40
N ASP A 223 8.07 -19.29 0.44
CA ASP A 223 8.83 -19.55 1.68
C ASP A 223 9.70 -18.36 2.13
N ALA A 224 9.63 -17.24 1.41
CA ALA A 224 10.36 -16.02 1.71
C ALA A 224 10.11 -15.52 3.14
N PRO A 225 11.10 -14.89 3.81
CA PRO A 225 10.87 -14.23 5.09
C PRO A 225 9.72 -13.23 5.00
N ILE A 226 8.90 -13.19 6.05
CA ILE A 226 7.82 -12.20 6.18
C ILE A 226 8.25 -11.16 7.21
N TYR A 227 8.46 -9.93 6.74
CA TYR A 227 8.80 -8.80 7.58
C TYR A 227 7.53 -8.18 8.16
N VAL A 228 7.37 -8.30 9.47
CA VAL A 228 6.20 -7.82 10.22
C VAL A 228 6.48 -6.42 10.73
N SER A 229 5.89 -5.41 10.09
CA SER A 229 5.98 -4.04 10.58
C SER A 229 5.19 -3.83 11.86
N VAL A 230 5.64 -2.85 12.65
CA VAL A 230 4.81 -2.23 13.69
C VAL A 230 4.14 -1.00 13.07
N ALA A 231 2.85 -1.12 12.78
CA ALA A 231 2.05 -0.13 12.08
C ALA A 231 0.62 -0.11 12.66
N THR A 232 0.41 0.67 13.72
CA THR A 232 -0.87 0.75 14.42
C THR A 232 -1.36 2.20 14.60
N LYS A 233 -0.57 3.20 14.20
CA LYS A 233 -0.94 4.62 14.26
C LYS A 233 -1.79 5.08 13.07
N CYS A 234 -3.03 5.46 13.38
CA CYS A 234 -3.91 6.29 12.55
C CYS A 234 -4.65 7.26 13.49
N LEU A 235 -4.36 8.56 13.41
CA LEU A 235 -4.73 9.55 14.44
C LEU A 235 -6.00 10.38 14.12
N GLU A 236 -6.67 10.09 13.01
CA GLU A 236 -7.85 10.83 12.56
C GLU A 236 -9.09 9.89 12.50
N PRO A 237 -10.13 10.11 13.33
CA PRO A 237 -11.35 9.30 13.31
C PRO A 237 -12.07 9.23 11.96
N SER A 238 -12.04 10.31 11.16
CA SER A 238 -12.62 10.29 9.81
C SER A 238 -11.86 9.40 8.83
N ASN A 239 -10.60 9.06 9.15
CA ASN A 239 -9.78 8.06 8.46
C ASN A 239 -9.87 6.66 9.11
N GLY A 240 -10.79 6.47 10.06
CA GLY A 240 -11.00 5.21 10.75
C GLY A 240 -10.02 4.96 11.90
N GLY A 241 -9.35 6.00 12.41
CA GLY A 241 -8.39 5.95 13.51
C GLY A 241 -8.94 6.41 14.87
N PHE A 242 -8.05 6.64 15.84
CA PHE A 242 -8.36 7.25 17.13
C PHE A 242 -7.69 8.62 17.24
N LYS A 243 -8.28 9.58 17.97
CA LYS A 243 -7.61 10.88 18.22
C LYS A 243 -6.30 10.77 19.00
N THR A 244 -6.11 9.66 19.72
CA THR A 244 -4.94 9.38 20.53
C THR A 244 -4.53 7.93 20.34
N HIS A 245 -3.23 7.67 20.22
CA HIS A 245 -2.68 6.33 20.08
C HIS A 245 -2.06 5.84 21.39
N VAL A 246 -2.26 4.56 21.71
CA VAL A 246 -1.60 3.89 22.83
C VAL A 246 -0.42 3.07 22.29
N PRO A 247 0.83 3.40 22.65
CA PRO A 247 2.02 2.73 22.13
C PRO A 247 2.11 1.23 22.45
N ASP A 248 1.69 0.81 23.65
CA ASP A 248 1.66 -0.60 24.05
C ASP A 248 0.23 -1.16 23.95
N ASN A 249 -0.23 -1.35 22.72
CA ASN A 249 -1.53 -1.95 22.44
C ASN A 249 -1.41 -3.44 22.05
N ALA A 250 -2.54 -4.14 21.99
CA ALA A 250 -2.60 -5.57 21.66
C ALA A 250 -1.91 -5.92 20.32
N ILE A 251 -2.06 -5.05 19.31
CA ILE A 251 -1.53 -5.30 17.96
C ILE A 251 -0.02 -5.10 17.92
N VAL A 252 0.50 -4.07 18.59
CA VAL A 252 1.95 -3.86 18.76
C VAL A 252 2.58 -5.08 19.45
N ARG A 253 1.98 -5.57 20.53
CA ARG A 253 2.45 -6.78 21.23
C ARG A 253 2.43 -8.00 20.32
N ALA A 254 1.38 -8.17 19.51
CA ALA A 254 1.29 -9.26 18.54
C ALA A 254 2.38 -9.19 17.47
N GLN A 255 2.59 -8.03 16.84
CA GLN A 255 3.60 -7.83 15.80
C GLN A 255 5.03 -8.05 16.34
N GLN A 256 5.31 -7.58 17.55
CA GLN A 256 6.60 -7.81 18.23
C GLN A 256 6.81 -9.28 18.60
N ALA A 257 5.77 -9.99 19.05
CA ALA A 257 5.87 -11.41 19.37
C ALA A 257 6.07 -12.26 18.11
N LEU A 258 5.32 -11.98 17.03
CA LEU A 258 5.44 -12.68 15.75
C LEU A 258 6.86 -12.58 15.18
N SER A 259 7.44 -11.38 15.15
CA SER A 259 8.79 -11.16 14.63
C SER A 259 9.91 -11.85 15.43
N ARG A 260 9.63 -12.31 16.65
CA ARG A 260 10.57 -13.03 17.52
C ARG A 260 10.32 -14.54 17.58
N SER A 261 9.29 -15.03 16.89
CA SER A 261 8.86 -16.44 16.99
C SER A 261 9.82 -17.45 16.36
N GLY A 262 10.64 -17.03 15.39
CA GLY A 262 11.53 -17.94 14.64
C GLY A 262 10.88 -18.63 13.44
N ASP A 263 9.59 -18.40 13.17
CA ASP A 263 8.80 -19.07 12.10
C ASP A 263 9.08 -18.52 10.68
N GLY A 264 10.29 -18.00 10.43
CA GLY A 264 10.60 -17.23 9.22
C GLY A 264 9.95 -15.84 9.19
N PHE A 265 9.40 -15.40 10.32
CA PHE A 265 8.94 -14.03 10.52
C PHE A 265 10.09 -13.18 11.04
N ARG A 266 10.23 -11.97 10.48
CA ARG A 266 11.29 -11.03 10.81
C ARG A 266 10.70 -9.71 11.25
N GLN A 267 11.47 -8.95 12.02
CA GLN A 267 11.11 -7.59 12.37
C GLN A 267 11.10 -6.72 11.11
N GLY A 268 9.95 -6.14 10.79
CA GLY A 268 9.81 -5.10 9.77
C GLY A 268 10.03 -3.70 10.31
N VAL A 269 9.81 -2.69 9.47
CA VAL A 269 9.93 -1.27 9.88
C VAL A 269 8.85 -0.95 10.92
N ASN A 270 9.27 -0.34 12.03
CA ASN A 270 8.35 0.19 13.05
C ASN A 270 7.95 1.63 12.69
N THR A 271 6.89 1.79 11.91
CA THR A 271 6.40 3.11 11.50
C THR A 271 5.77 3.88 12.66
N ASP A 272 5.35 3.20 13.73
CA ASP A 272 4.81 3.87 14.90
C ASP A 272 5.89 4.65 15.66
N ALA A 273 7.11 4.11 15.72
CA ALA A 273 8.25 4.77 16.37
C ALA A 273 9.05 5.67 15.41
N LEU A 274 9.14 5.28 14.13
CA LEU A 274 9.94 6.00 13.13
C LEU A 274 9.31 7.33 12.70
N LEU A 275 7.98 7.37 12.61
CA LEU A 275 7.24 8.50 12.06
C LEU A 275 6.61 9.35 13.16
N ASP A 276 6.73 10.67 12.98
CA ASP A 276 6.05 11.67 13.79
C ASP A 276 4.71 12.10 13.14
N ASP A 277 4.02 13.05 13.77
CA ASP A 277 2.72 13.51 13.27
C ASP A 277 2.84 14.25 11.94
N VAL A 278 3.92 15.01 11.71
CA VAL A 278 4.13 15.77 10.47
C VAL A 278 4.51 14.87 9.28
N ASP A 279 4.95 13.64 9.56
CA ASP A 279 5.15 12.60 8.56
C ASP A 279 3.85 11.98 8.03
N ARG A 280 2.69 12.38 8.56
CA ARG A 280 1.36 11.96 8.10
C ARG A 280 0.58 13.17 7.59
N TYR A 281 0.05 13.10 6.37
CA TYR A 281 -0.54 14.29 5.73
C TYR A 281 -2.00 14.54 6.15
N ASP A 282 -2.66 13.55 6.72
CA ASP A 282 -4.04 13.59 7.22
C ASP A 282 -4.15 12.93 8.61
N ASP A 283 -3.06 13.01 9.38
CA ASP A 283 -2.87 12.39 10.69
C ASP A 283 -2.98 10.84 10.69
N CYS A 284 -3.16 10.20 9.52
CA CYS A 284 -3.25 8.75 9.40
C CYS A 284 -2.30 8.18 8.36
N HIS A 285 -2.34 8.71 7.14
CA HIS A 285 -1.60 8.20 6.00
C HIS A 285 -0.24 8.88 5.85
N ILE A 286 0.76 8.07 5.50
CA ILE A 286 2.15 8.52 5.34
C ILE A 286 2.25 9.63 4.26
N GLY A 287 2.86 10.76 4.63
CA GLY A 287 3.19 11.89 3.76
C GLY A 287 4.55 11.75 3.09
N GLY A 288 5.01 12.81 2.42
CA GLY A 288 6.27 12.78 1.66
C GLY A 288 7.51 12.52 2.52
N THR A 289 7.64 13.20 3.66
CA THR A 289 8.77 13.01 4.59
C THR A 289 8.74 11.61 5.22
N GLY A 290 7.55 11.15 5.62
CA GLY A 290 7.37 9.81 6.17
C GLY A 290 7.66 8.70 5.15
N ALA A 291 7.30 8.89 3.88
CA ALA A 291 7.62 7.98 2.79
C ALA A 291 9.14 7.85 2.58
N GLU A 292 9.85 8.97 2.69
CA GLU A 292 11.30 9.03 2.60
C GLU A 292 11.97 8.26 3.77
N LYS A 293 11.51 8.50 5.00
CA LYS A 293 11.99 7.79 6.21
C LYS A 293 11.70 6.30 6.12
N ALA A 294 10.47 5.91 5.76
CA ALA A 294 10.05 4.52 5.69
C ALA A 294 10.78 3.74 4.58
N SER A 295 10.91 4.30 3.37
CA SER A 295 11.63 3.64 2.27
C SER A 295 13.12 3.43 2.58
N ARG A 296 13.78 4.38 3.25
CA ARG A 296 15.15 4.20 3.74
C ARG A 296 15.25 3.11 4.80
N ALA A 297 14.38 3.15 5.80
CA ALA A 297 14.39 2.13 6.85
C ALA A 297 14.18 0.71 6.29
N TRP A 298 13.30 0.56 5.29
CA TRP A 298 13.15 -0.70 4.57
C TRP A 298 14.40 -1.08 3.78
N ALA A 299 15.02 -0.15 3.06
CA ALA A 299 16.22 -0.42 2.28
C ALA A 299 17.37 -0.89 3.20
N ASP A 300 17.62 -0.18 4.29
CA ASP A 300 18.66 -0.51 5.26
C ASP A 300 18.44 -1.90 5.86
N LEU A 301 17.19 -2.21 6.23
CA LEU A 301 16.81 -3.51 6.78
C LEU A 301 17.06 -4.65 5.79
N LEU A 302 16.55 -4.53 4.56
CA LEU A 302 16.66 -5.59 3.55
C LEU A 302 18.11 -5.80 3.08
N LEU A 303 18.89 -4.72 2.92
CA LEU A 303 20.30 -4.81 2.54
C LEU A 303 21.14 -5.43 3.66
N THR A 304 20.86 -5.08 4.92
CA THR A 304 21.55 -5.67 6.08
C THR A 304 21.30 -7.18 6.16
N ASP A 305 20.05 -7.59 6.06
CA ASP A 305 19.67 -9.01 6.10
C ASP A 305 20.30 -9.81 4.95
N ARG A 306 20.35 -9.23 3.75
CA ARG A 306 21.00 -9.83 2.59
C ARG A 306 22.49 -10.06 2.80
N ARG A 307 23.19 -9.08 3.40
CA ARG A 307 24.63 -9.20 3.72
C ARG A 307 24.86 -10.29 4.77
N ILE A 308 24.02 -10.38 5.80
CA ILE A 308 24.08 -11.43 6.83
C ILE A 308 23.87 -12.81 6.21
N ALA A 309 22.86 -12.98 5.35
CA ALA A 309 22.60 -14.25 4.67
C ALA A 309 23.77 -14.68 3.76
N SER A 310 24.44 -13.70 3.14
CA SER A 310 25.61 -13.95 2.30
C SER A 310 26.85 -14.36 3.11
N SER A 311 27.01 -13.87 4.33
CA SER A 311 28.15 -14.23 5.20
C SER A 311 27.99 -15.56 5.93
N THR A 312 26.77 -16.07 6.07
CA THR A 312 26.48 -17.36 6.72
C THR A 312 26.51 -18.57 5.77
N THR A 313 26.67 -18.36 4.47
CA THR A 313 26.84 -19.46 3.51
C THR A 313 28.31 -19.90 3.50
N PRO A 314 28.65 -21.16 3.89
CA PRO A 314 30.03 -21.62 3.89
C PRO A 314 30.60 -21.59 2.47
N THR A 315 31.76 -20.95 2.29
CA THR A 315 32.54 -21.08 1.07
C THR A 315 32.98 -22.53 0.96
N THR A 316 32.37 -23.31 0.05
CA THR A 316 32.85 -24.64 -0.28
C THR A 316 34.24 -24.48 -0.90
N THR A 317 35.29 -24.67 -0.10
CA THR A 317 36.67 -24.75 -0.60
C THR A 317 36.77 -25.99 -1.49
N ALA A 318 37.09 -25.78 -2.76
CA ALA A 318 37.38 -26.85 -3.70
C ALA A 318 38.56 -27.70 -3.18
N PRO A 319 38.60 -29.02 -3.45
CA PRO A 319 39.73 -29.86 -3.09
C PRO A 319 40.97 -29.40 -3.87
N ASN A 320 42.08 -29.22 -3.15
CA ASN A 320 43.41 -29.08 -3.76
C ASN A 320 43.80 -30.43 -4.38
N ASP A 321 43.59 -30.58 -5.69
CA ASP A 321 44.30 -31.60 -6.46
C ASP A 321 45.71 -31.09 -6.77
N SER A 322 46.68 -31.52 -5.95
CA SER A 322 48.10 -31.48 -6.31
C SER A 322 48.45 -32.76 -7.06
N PRO A 323 48.98 -32.69 -8.29
CA PRO A 323 49.46 -33.87 -8.99
C PRO A 323 50.85 -34.25 -8.46
N LEU A 324 51.01 -35.55 -8.14
CA LEU A 324 52.30 -36.25 -8.14
C LEU A 324 52.65 -36.65 -9.57
#